data_AF-A0A3M1HMU3-F1
#
_entry.id   AF-A0A3M1HMU3-F1
#
_cell.length_a   1.000
_cell.length_b   1.000
_cell.length_c   1.000
_cell.angle_alpha   90.00
_cell.angle_beta   90.00
_cell.angle_gamma   90.00
#
_symmetry.space_group_name_H-M   'P 1'
#
loop_
_entity.id
_entity.type
_entity.pdbx_description
1 polymer ?
#
loop_
_entity_poly.entity_id
_entity_poly.type
_entity_poly.pdbx_seq_one_letter_code
_entity_poly.pdbx_strand_id
1 'polypeptide(L)' 'PLDGEDIIYFSPFRPDPAAPYADIAKAEGIEMLDEDDARAQERAIRARLTQPMPPAGPKRVPYNLHDFVY' A
#
# COMPACT_ATOMS: atom_id res chain seq x y z
N PRO A 1 -12.60 1.94 15.04
CA PRO A 1 -12.96 1.28 13.77
C PRO A 1 -12.70 2.26 12.63
N LEU A 2 -12.25 1.79 11.46
CA LEU A 2 -12.17 2.67 10.29
C LEU A 2 -13.58 2.90 9.73
N ASP A 3 -13.90 4.13 9.33
CA ASP A 3 -15.21 4.54 8.83
C ASP A 3 -15.15 5.15 7.42
N GLY A 4 -16.25 5.75 6.96
CA GLY A 4 -16.38 6.31 5.61
C GLY A 4 -15.49 7.50 5.30
N GLU A 5 -14.95 8.16 6.33
CA GLU A 5 -14.03 9.30 6.19
C GLU A 5 -12.58 8.84 6.08
N ASP A 6 -12.27 7.58 6.43
CA ASP A 6 -10.94 7.01 6.35
C ASP A 6 -10.56 6.56 4.93
N ILE A 7 -9.25 6.57 4.67
CA ILE A 7 -8.66 6.14 3.40
C ILE A 7 -7.58 5.09 3.66
N ILE A 8 -7.68 3.96 2.97
CA ILE A 8 -6.64 2.93 2.90
C ILE A 8 -5.91 3.08 1.57
N TYR A 9 -4.62 3.38 1.65
CA TYR A 9 -3.72 3.47 0.51
C TYR A 9 -3.02 2.14 0.26
N PHE A 10 -2.96 1.74 -1.01
CA PHE A 10 -2.13 0.63 -1.47
C PHE A 10 -0.93 1.19 -2.24
N SER A 11 0.25 1.13 -1.63
CA SER A 11 1.51 1.55 -2.27
C SER A 11 2.40 0.35 -2.49
N PRO A 12 2.87 0.11 -3.73
CA PRO A 12 3.96 -0.82 -3.96
C PRO A 12 5.20 -0.40 -3.15
N PHE A 13 5.94 -1.38 -2.65
CA PHE A 13 7.26 -1.12 -2.07
C PHE A 13 8.21 -0.68 -3.19
N ARG A 14 8.91 0.44 -2.99
CA ARG A 14 9.96 0.94 -3.88
C ARG A 14 11.19 1.23 -3.03
N PRO A 15 12.31 0.53 -3.23
CA PRO A 15 13.52 0.82 -2.49
C PRO A 15 14.05 2.19 -2.92
N ASP A 16 14.19 3.08 -1.96
CA ASP A 16 14.87 4.37 -2.11
C ASP A 16 16.13 4.34 -1.23
N PRO A 17 17.34 4.36 -1.81
CA PRO A 17 18.59 4.36 -1.05
C PRO A 17 18.74 5.54 -0.09
N ALA A 18 18.04 6.66 -0.32
CA ALA A 18 18.05 7.82 0.58
C ALA A 18 17.02 7.71 1.71
N ALA A 19 16.12 6.72 1.66
CA ALA A 19 15.06 6.58 2.65
C ALA A 19 15.57 5.95 3.95
N PRO A 20 15.08 6.40 5.12
CA PRO A 20 15.49 5.86 6.43
C PRO A 20 15.26 4.35 6.61
N TYR A 21 14.37 3.75 5.82
CA TYR A 21 14.04 2.32 5.88
C TYR A 21 14.89 1.45 4.94
N ALA A 22 15.75 2.03 4.11
CA ALA A 22 16.52 1.30 3.10
C ALA A 22 17.44 0.22 3.72
N ASP A 23 18.12 0.57 4.81
CA ASP A 23 19.03 -0.35 5.50
C ASP A 23 18.28 -1.52 6.14
N ILE A 24 17.08 -1.27 6.66
CA ILE A 24 16.22 -2.30 7.25
C ILE A 24 15.75 -3.26 6.14
N ALA A 25 15.24 -2.71 5.03
CA ALA A 25 14.79 -3.52 3.91
C ALA A 25 15.91 -4.43 3.39
N LYS A 26 17.13 -3.89 3.27
CA LYS A 26 18.30 -4.65 2.85
C LYS A 26 18.70 -5.73 3.85
N ALA A 27 18.72 -5.41 5.15
CA ALA A 27 19.09 -6.36 6.20
C ALA A 27 18.11 -7.54 6.29
N GLU A 28 16.83 -7.29 6.05
CA GLU A 28 15.76 -8.30 6.05
C GLU A 28 15.60 -9.02 4.69
N GLY A 29 16.43 -8.69 3.69
CA GLY A 29 16.32 -9.28 2.35
C GLY A 29 15.01 -8.95 1.64
N ILE A 30 14.40 -7.80 1.95
CA ILE A 30 13.17 -7.35 1.31
C ILE A 30 13.50 -6.79 -0.07
N GLU A 31 12.97 -7.45 -1.09
CA GLU A 31 13.14 -7.07 -2.48
C GLU A 31 11.82 -6.53 -3.06
N MET A 32 11.97 -5.69 -4.08
CA MET A 32 10.82 -5.21 -4.84
C MET A 32 10.25 -6.34 -5.68
N LEU A 33 8.95 -6.60 -5.55
CA LEU A 33 8.24 -7.49 -6.45
C LEU A 33 8.18 -6.91 -7.86
N ASP A 34 8.11 -7.77 -8.87
CA ASP A 34 7.70 -7.32 -10.19
C ASP A 34 6.25 -6.82 -10.19
N GLU A 35 5.85 -6.18 -11.29
CA GLU A 35 4.55 -5.50 -11.35
C GLU A 35 3.37 -6.48 -11.25
N ASP A 36 3.50 -7.68 -11.82
CA ASP A 36 2.40 -8.66 -11.83
C ASP A 36 2.24 -9.32 -10.47
N ASP A 37 3.35 -9.63 -9.80
CA ASP A 37 3.38 -10.15 -8.43
C ASP A 37 2.89 -9.10 -7.42
N ALA A 38 3.29 -7.83 -7.58
CA ALA A 38 2.79 -6.74 -6.75
C ALA A 38 1.27 -6.58 -6.89
N ARG A 39 0.73 -6.63 -8.12
CA ARG A 39 -0.72 -6.59 -8.37
C ARG A 39 -1.42 -7.82 -7.78
N ALA A 40 -0.82 -9.01 -7.86
CA ALA A 40 -1.39 -10.22 -7.29
C ALA A 40 -1.46 -10.14 -5.76
N GLN A 41 -0.39 -9.65 -5.13
CA GLN A 41 -0.34 -9.40 -3.69
C GLN A 41 -1.41 -8.39 -3.26
N GLU A 42 -1.54 -7.25 -3.97
CA GLU A 42 -2.56 -6.25 -3.68
C GLU A 42 -3.98 -6.84 -3.75
N ARG A 43 -4.29 -7.61 -4.80
CA ARG A 43 -5.58 -8.31 -4.91
C ARG A 43 -5.83 -9.23 -3.71
N ALA A 44 -4.80 -9.97 -3.28
CA ALA A 44 -4.91 -10.88 -2.14
C ALA A 44 -5.13 -10.14 -0.81
N ILE A 45 -4.52 -8.96 -0.62
CA ILE A 45 -4.76 -8.10 0.54
C ILE A 45 -6.19 -7.55 0.50
N ARG A 46 -6.63 -6.99 -0.63
CA ARG A 46 -7.99 -6.44 -0.80
C ARG A 46 -9.07 -7.46 -0.52
N ALA A 47 -8.88 -8.72 -0.93
CA ALA A 47 -9.81 -9.81 -0.69
C ALA A 47 -9.95 -10.19 0.79
N ARG A 48 -8.96 -9.86 1.63
CA ARG A 48 -8.95 -10.16 3.07
C ARG A 48 -9.41 -8.99 3.95
N LEU A 49 -9.64 -7.81 3.37
CA LEU A 49 -10.17 -6.67 4.10
C LEU A 49 -11.64 -6.88 4.45
N THR A 50 -11.93 -7.02 5.75
CA THR A 50 -13.26 -7.28 6.30
C THR A 50 -14.06 -6.00 6.59
N GLN A 51 -13.45 -4.83 6.46
CA GLN A 51 -14.13 -3.55 6.67
C GLN A 51 -15.30 -3.39 5.70
N PRO A 52 -16.41 -2.76 6.14
CA PRO A 52 -17.52 -2.43 5.26
C PRO A 52 -17.05 -1.65 4.02
N MET A 53 -17.80 -1.76 2.94
CA MET A 53 -17.57 -0.93 1.75
C MET A 53 -18.01 0.51 2.03
N PRO A 54 -17.38 1.51 1.38
CA PRO A 54 -17.88 2.88 1.37
C PRO A 54 -19.36 2.94 0.97
N PRO A 55 -20.18 3.82 1.60
CA PRO A 55 -19.78 4.87 2.54
C PRO A 55 -19.68 4.42 4.01
N ALA A 56 -20.01 3.16 4.33
CA ALA A 56 -20.03 2.68 5.71
C ALA A 56 -18.64 2.28 6.26
N GLY A 57 -17.64 2.17 5.38
CA GLY A 57 -16.25 1.91 5.74
C GLY A 57 -15.28 2.61 4.78
N PRO A 58 -13.97 2.39 4.95
CA PRO A 58 -12.93 3.23 4.37
C PRO A 58 -12.88 3.17 2.86
N LYS A 59 -12.56 4.30 2.24
CA LYS A 59 -12.22 4.39 0.82
C LYS A 59 -10.91 3.67 0.58
N ARG A 60 -10.84 2.88 -0.49
CA ARG A 60 -9.63 2.11 -0.86
C ARG A 60 -9.09 2.68 -2.14
N VAL A 61 -7.89 3.25 -2.12
CA VAL A 61 -7.32 3.97 -3.27
C VAL A 61 -5.92 3.45 -3.60
N PRO A 62 -5.52 3.43 -4.88
CA PRO A 62 -4.11 3.27 -5.21
C PRO A 62 -3.34 4.46 -4.63
N TYR A 63 -2.15 4.21 -4.09
CA TYR A 63 -1.25 5.29 -3.73
C TYR A 63 -0.62 5.84 -5.01
N ASN A 64 -0.97 7.06 -5.37
CA ASN A 64 -0.32 7.80 -6.44
C ASN A 64 0.52 8.90 -5.80
N LEU A 65 1.85 8.76 -5.88
CA LEU A 65 2.78 9.76 -5.34
C LEU A 65 2.54 11.15 -5.94
N HIS A 66 2.04 11.23 -7.18
CA HIS A 66 1.72 12.50 -7.85
C HIS A 66 0.50 13.23 -7.29
N ASP A 67 -0.35 12.55 -6.50
CA ASP A 67 -1.51 13.19 -5.87
C ASP A 67 -1.14 13.91 -4.56
N PHE A 68 0.12 13.76 -4.11
CA PHE A 68 0.68 14.37 -2.90
C PHE A 68 1.85 15.30 -3.26
N VAL A 69 1.62 16.27 -4.14
CA VAL A 69 2.54 17.39 -4.32
C VAL A 69 2.36 18.32 -3.13
N TYR A 70 3.35 18.35 -2.23
CA TYR A 70 3.49 19.38 -1.19
C TYR A 70 4.36 20.53 -1.71
#